data_AF-A0AAT9GSG0-F1
#
_entry.id   AF-A0AAT9GSG0-F1
#
_cell.length_a   1.000
_cell.length_b   1.000
_cell.length_c   1.000
_cell.angle_alpha   90.00
_cell.angle_beta   90.00
_cell.angle_gamma   90.00
#
_symmetry.space_group_name_H-M   'P 1'
#
loop_
_entity.id
_entity.type
_entity.pdbx_description
1 polymer ?
#
loop_
_entity_poly.entity_id
_entity_poly.type
_entity_poly.pdbx_seq_one_letter_code
_entity_poly.pdbx_strand_id
1 'polypeptide(L)'
;MADIYFEKSDNKAIIFTGNYYAIFEGNKVVGKIELQGLKVEFEGKIDKIPDNKDEANEIIKSLFYDQPKQVKYGAIIEAENDNVKIKAWGIAINDVSSLFNKLSELKPLPIDTTRLSLQYDMPLHKVRKILKENPLNLDKEAYKFTISNYGNKLPKVEEQGNIKVLLDVTEEGGILILVYNGKQIYKAKVSFSTLYKYIEMDPKDLIEEAINLLEGFVNLLGKAGDSYVLPGIVEGVKQDGKIIIRSQNEEAELPGKNYDELKEFILSLRREVQSIIKNY
;
A
#
# COMPACT_ATOMS: atom_id res chain seq x y z
N MET A 1 3.11 -25.48 -1.29
CA MET A 1 3.37 -24.24 -2.05
C MET A 1 2.57 -24.36 -3.34
N ALA A 2 1.94 -23.29 -3.79
CA ALA A 2 1.28 -23.30 -5.10
C ALA A 2 2.28 -22.85 -6.16
N ASP A 3 2.23 -23.48 -7.34
CA ASP A 3 3.09 -23.13 -8.47
C ASP A 3 2.80 -21.72 -8.99
N ILE A 4 3.71 -21.19 -9.80
CA ILE A 4 3.48 -20.00 -10.61
C ILE A 4 2.26 -20.24 -11.50
N TYR A 5 1.30 -19.32 -11.45
CA TYR A 5 0.13 -19.37 -12.31
C TYR A 5 0.44 -18.69 -13.65
N PHE A 6 0.10 -19.36 -14.74
CA PHE A 6 0.20 -18.82 -16.10
C PHE A 6 -1.04 -19.25 -16.89
N GLU A 7 -1.73 -18.27 -17.46
CA GLU A 7 -2.87 -18.49 -18.35
C GLU A 7 -2.61 -17.73 -19.66
N LYS A 8 -2.81 -18.41 -20.79
CA LYS A 8 -2.73 -17.80 -22.12
C LYS A 8 -4.04 -18.00 -22.87
N SER A 9 -4.48 -16.93 -23.51
CA SER A 9 -5.55 -16.87 -24.49
C SER A 9 -5.05 -16.18 -25.76
N ASP A 10 -5.84 -16.14 -26.82
CA ASP A 10 -5.40 -15.75 -28.18
C ASP A 10 -4.67 -14.40 -28.24
N ASN A 11 -5.14 -13.40 -27.48
CA ASN A 11 -4.57 -12.04 -27.47
C ASN A 11 -4.11 -11.56 -26.09
N LYS A 12 -4.04 -12.47 -25.11
CA LYS A 12 -3.73 -12.11 -23.74
C LYS A 12 -3.02 -13.24 -23.00
N ALA A 13 -1.98 -12.91 -22.25
CA ALA A 13 -1.37 -13.81 -21.29
C ALA A 13 -1.33 -13.17 -19.91
N ILE A 14 -1.45 -14.00 -18.87
CA ILE A 14 -1.45 -13.57 -17.48
C ILE A 14 -0.48 -14.44 -16.72
N ILE A 15 0.37 -13.82 -15.90
CA ILE A 15 1.27 -14.49 -14.99
C ILE A 15 1.07 -13.96 -13.57
N PHE A 16 0.96 -14.87 -12.60
CA PHE A 16 0.86 -14.54 -11.19
C PHE A 16 1.82 -15.41 -10.39
N THR A 17 2.71 -14.74 -9.64
CA THR A 17 3.77 -15.35 -8.84
C THR A 17 3.69 -14.85 -7.39
N GLY A 18 4.52 -15.37 -6.51
CA GLY A 18 4.61 -14.91 -5.13
C GLY A 18 5.16 -13.48 -4.96
N ASN A 19 5.77 -12.90 -5.99
CA ASN A 19 6.41 -11.59 -5.93
C ASN A 19 6.03 -10.64 -7.08
N TYR A 20 5.25 -11.07 -8.05
CA TYR A 20 4.69 -10.19 -9.06
C TYR A 20 3.48 -10.78 -9.77
N TYR A 21 2.74 -9.88 -10.41
CA TYR A 21 1.64 -10.15 -11.31
C TYR A 21 1.82 -9.34 -12.59
N ALA A 22 1.52 -9.91 -13.75
CA ALA A 22 1.52 -9.17 -15.01
C ALA A 22 0.46 -9.68 -15.98
N ILE A 23 -0.11 -8.74 -16.75
CA ILE A 23 -1.04 -8.96 -17.84
C ILE A 23 -0.40 -8.47 -19.14
N PHE A 24 -0.21 -9.38 -20.09
CA PHE A 24 0.23 -9.10 -21.44
C PHE A 24 -1.00 -9.05 -22.34
N GLU A 25 -1.20 -7.95 -23.08
CA GLU A 25 -2.33 -7.78 -23.99
C GLU A 25 -1.89 -6.93 -25.19
N GLY A 26 -2.02 -7.48 -26.39
CA GLY A 26 -1.48 -6.84 -27.60
C GLY A 26 0.03 -6.63 -27.52
N ASN A 27 0.46 -5.36 -27.67
CA ASN A 27 1.86 -4.92 -27.60
C ASN A 27 2.23 -4.27 -26.26
N LYS A 28 1.46 -4.57 -25.20
CA LYS A 28 1.63 -3.95 -23.88
C LYS A 28 1.65 -5.01 -22.77
N VAL A 29 2.38 -4.73 -21.70
CA VAL A 29 2.29 -5.43 -20.43
C VAL A 29 2.05 -4.45 -19.29
N VAL A 30 1.12 -4.78 -18.39
CA VAL A 30 0.90 -4.04 -17.14
C VAL A 30 1.07 -4.99 -15.99
N GLY A 31 1.79 -4.59 -14.96
CA GLY A 31 2.00 -5.46 -13.81
C GLY A 31 2.34 -4.74 -12.52
N LYS A 32 2.41 -5.55 -11.47
CA LYS A 32 2.81 -5.14 -10.12
C LYS A 32 3.88 -6.10 -9.61
N ILE A 33 4.93 -5.59 -8.99
CA ILE A 33 6.02 -6.34 -8.37
C ILE A 33 6.06 -5.97 -6.89
N GLU A 34 6.07 -6.96 -6.01
CA GLU A 34 6.19 -6.79 -4.56
C GLU A 34 7.32 -7.65 -3.99
N LEU A 35 8.36 -6.99 -3.46
CA LEU A 35 9.60 -7.61 -2.99
C LEU A 35 10.08 -6.96 -1.69
N GLN A 36 10.01 -7.66 -0.56
CA GLN A 36 10.66 -7.23 0.70
C GLN A 36 10.46 -5.73 1.02
N GLY A 37 9.22 -5.23 0.96
CA GLY A 37 8.88 -3.82 1.21
C GLY A 37 8.88 -2.92 -0.04
N LEU A 38 9.56 -3.30 -1.12
CA LEU A 38 9.45 -2.63 -2.42
C LEU A 38 8.13 -3.00 -3.10
N LYS A 39 7.42 -2.01 -3.61
CA LYS A 39 6.28 -2.20 -4.50
C LYS A 39 6.48 -1.38 -5.77
N VAL A 40 6.24 -1.98 -6.92
CA VAL A 40 6.39 -1.34 -8.23
C VAL A 40 5.17 -1.66 -9.08
N GLU A 41 4.47 -0.65 -9.55
CA GLU A 41 3.53 -0.76 -10.66
C GLU A 41 4.26 -0.38 -11.94
N PHE A 42 4.08 -1.16 -13.00
CA PHE A 42 4.75 -0.92 -14.26
C PHE A 42 3.82 -1.08 -15.45
N GLU A 43 4.13 -0.31 -16.49
CA GLU A 43 3.54 -0.38 -17.81
C GLU A 43 4.67 -0.47 -18.84
N GLY A 44 4.76 -1.58 -19.54
CA GLY A 44 5.82 -1.89 -20.50
C GLY A 44 5.32 -2.12 -21.92
N LYS A 45 6.20 -1.88 -22.89
CA LYS A 45 6.02 -2.25 -24.30
C LYS A 45 6.56 -3.66 -24.52
N ILE A 46 5.84 -4.47 -25.28
CA ILE A 46 6.25 -5.82 -25.65
C ILE A 46 6.04 -6.02 -27.15
N ASP A 47 6.89 -6.85 -27.75
CA ASP A 47 6.77 -7.19 -29.17
C ASP A 47 5.86 -8.41 -29.41
N LYS A 48 5.72 -9.26 -28.39
CA LYS A 48 5.00 -10.53 -28.47
C LYS A 48 4.42 -10.91 -27.12
N ILE A 49 3.26 -11.55 -27.14
CA ILE A 49 2.65 -12.19 -25.97
C ILE A 49 3.42 -13.47 -25.65
N PRO A 50 3.83 -13.70 -24.39
CA PRO A 50 4.60 -14.89 -24.02
C PRO A 50 3.80 -16.19 -24.24
N ASP A 51 4.50 -17.24 -24.65
CA ASP A 51 3.92 -18.58 -24.81
C ASP A 51 3.91 -19.38 -23.51
N ASN A 52 4.78 -19.03 -22.56
CA ASN A 52 4.93 -19.71 -21.28
C ASN A 52 5.44 -18.78 -20.18
N LYS A 53 5.48 -19.28 -18.94
CA LYS A 53 5.90 -18.54 -17.75
C LYS A 53 7.36 -18.06 -17.79
N ASP A 54 8.25 -18.81 -18.43
CA ASP A 54 9.68 -18.47 -18.48
C ASP A 54 9.90 -17.31 -19.47
N GLU A 55 9.24 -17.37 -20.64
CA GLU A 55 9.22 -16.26 -21.61
C GLU A 55 8.59 -14.99 -20.99
N ALA A 56 7.48 -15.13 -20.26
CA ALA A 56 6.86 -14.01 -19.56
C ALA A 56 7.83 -13.34 -18.57
N ASN A 57 8.58 -14.14 -17.81
CA ASN A 57 9.55 -13.63 -16.85
C ASN A 57 10.72 -12.89 -17.53
N GLU A 58 11.25 -13.45 -18.62
CA GLU A 58 12.33 -12.79 -19.37
C GLU A 58 11.89 -11.49 -20.04
N ILE A 59 10.66 -11.43 -20.57
CA ILE A 59 10.08 -10.18 -21.08
C ILE A 59 9.96 -9.14 -19.96
N ILE A 60 9.47 -9.51 -18.78
CA ILE A 60 9.35 -8.56 -17.66
C ILE A 60 10.72 -8.03 -17.24
N LYS A 61 11.74 -8.89 -17.14
CA LYS A 61 13.11 -8.47 -16.80
C LYS A 61 13.69 -7.51 -17.83
N SER A 62 13.46 -7.78 -19.11
CA SER A 62 14.07 -7.00 -20.19
C SER A 62 13.59 -5.56 -20.25
N LEU A 63 12.36 -5.29 -19.78
CA LEU A 63 11.84 -3.94 -19.58
C LEU A 63 12.77 -3.04 -18.76
N PHE A 64 13.53 -3.63 -17.83
CA PHE A 64 14.35 -2.91 -16.85
C PHE A 64 15.85 -2.94 -17.13
N TYR A 65 16.30 -3.48 -18.27
CA TYR A 65 17.73 -3.46 -18.63
C TYR A 65 18.26 -2.06 -18.89
N ASP A 66 17.44 -1.20 -19.50
CA ASP A 66 17.80 0.19 -19.75
C ASP A 66 17.56 1.04 -18.51
N GLN A 67 18.54 1.89 -18.19
CA GLN A 67 18.43 2.83 -17.09
C GLN A 67 17.34 3.88 -17.35
N PRO A 68 16.71 4.44 -16.29
CA PRO A 68 15.67 5.44 -16.45
C PRO A 68 16.23 6.72 -17.09
N LYS A 69 15.50 7.27 -18.06
CA LYS A 69 15.79 8.56 -18.70
C LYS A 69 15.14 9.73 -17.99
N GLN A 70 14.02 9.48 -17.32
CA GLN A 70 13.26 10.47 -16.56
C GLN A 70 12.94 9.89 -15.18
N VAL A 71 13.10 10.72 -14.14
CA VAL A 71 12.83 10.35 -12.75
C VAL A 71 12.16 11.53 -12.04
N LYS A 72 11.08 11.24 -11.31
CA LYS A 72 10.40 12.16 -10.41
C LYS A 72 10.37 11.57 -9.01
N TYR A 73 10.94 12.30 -8.06
CA TYR A 73 10.94 11.92 -6.65
C TYR A 73 9.72 12.50 -5.93
N GLY A 74 9.18 11.73 -5.00
CA GLY A 74 8.03 12.05 -4.17
C GLY A 74 7.74 10.89 -3.22
N ALA A 75 6.56 10.86 -2.60
CA ALA A 75 6.12 9.68 -1.86
C ALA A 75 5.98 8.44 -2.76
N ILE A 76 5.81 8.70 -4.07
CA ILE A 76 5.84 7.73 -5.16
C ILE A 76 6.99 8.16 -6.07
N ILE A 77 7.90 7.24 -6.37
CA ILE A 77 8.94 7.47 -7.37
C ILE A 77 8.36 7.09 -8.72
N GLU A 78 8.31 8.04 -9.65
CA GLU A 78 7.93 7.79 -11.04
C GLU A 78 9.21 7.77 -11.88
N ALA A 79 9.37 6.75 -12.71
CA ALA A 79 10.53 6.65 -13.60
C ALA A 79 10.18 6.00 -14.93
N GLU A 80 10.90 6.36 -15.98
CA GLU A 80 10.62 5.90 -17.35
C GLU A 80 11.91 5.68 -18.16
N ASN A 81 11.94 4.60 -18.93
CA ASN A 81 12.86 4.39 -20.05
C ASN A 81 12.06 4.18 -21.36
N ASP A 82 12.71 3.77 -22.45
CA ASP A 82 12.02 3.59 -23.75
C ASP A 82 10.96 2.47 -23.75
N ASN A 83 11.13 1.49 -22.85
CA ASN A 83 10.38 0.25 -22.80
C ASN A 83 9.36 0.22 -21.67
N VAL A 84 9.58 0.95 -20.56
CA VAL A 84 8.75 0.86 -19.36
C VAL A 84 8.61 2.17 -18.61
N LYS A 85 7.40 2.37 -18.09
CA LYS A 85 7.06 3.39 -17.09
C LYS A 85 6.77 2.70 -15.77
N ILE A 86 7.28 3.24 -14.67
CA ILE A 86 7.05 2.71 -13.34
C ILE A 86 6.54 3.75 -12.35
N LYS A 87 5.81 3.26 -11.35
CA LYS A 87 5.55 3.92 -10.07
C LYS A 87 6.02 3.01 -8.96
N ALA A 88 6.79 3.53 -8.02
CA ALA A 88 7.39 2.71 -6.98
C ALA A 88 7.28 3.32 -5.57
N TRP A 89 7.11 2.45 -4.58
CA TRP A 89 6.94 2.74 -3.16
C TRP A 89 7.83 1.86 -2.28
N GLY A 90 8.04 2.26 -1.04
CA GLY A 90 8.79 1.52 -0.03
C GLY A 90 10.28 1.43 -0.32
N ILE A 91 10.80 2.41 -1.07
CA ILE A 91 12.19 2.42 -1.53
C ILE A 91 13.09 3.00 -0.43
N ALA A 92 13.89 2.13 0.21
CA ALA A 92 15.10 2.53 0.93
C ALA A 92 16.34 2.50 0.01
N ILE A 93 16.13 2.62 -1.31
CA ILE A 93 17.20 2.66 -2.30
C ILE A 93 17.45 4.14 -2.61
N ASN A 94 18.66 4.60 -2.34
CA ASN A 94 19.05 6.00 -2.58
C ASN A 94 19.13 6.36 -4.08
N ASP A 95 18.88 5.41 -4.98
CA ASP A 95 19.11 5.50 -6.41
C ASP A 95 18.11 4.65 -7.22
N VAL A 96 17.49 5.25 -8.23
CA VAL A 96 16.52 4.59 -9.12
C VAL A 96 17.22 3.64 -10.11
N SER A 97 18.49 3.88 -10.42
CA SER A 97 19.28 2.98 -11.29
C SER A 97 19.44 1.60 -10.64
N SER A 98 19.75 1.60 -9.34
CA SER A 98 19.82 0.39 -8.51
C SER A 98 18.47 -0.35 -8.43
N LEU A 99 17.33 0.36 -8.48
CA LEU A 99 16.01 -0.27 -8.58
C LEU A 99 15.87 -1.02 -9.92
N PHE A 100 16.19 -0.39 -11.05
CA PHE A 100 16.08 -1.01 -12.37
C PHE A 100 16.97 -2.26 -12.47
N ASN A 101 18.21 -2.18 -11.97
CA ASN A 101 19.11 -3.35 -11.89
C ASN A 101 18.46 -4.50 -11.10
N LYS A 102 17.90 -4.22 -9.91
CA LYS A 102 17.23 -5.24 -9.10
C LYS A 102 16.02 -5.86 -9.81
N LEU A 103 15.24 -5.06 -10.54
CA LEU A 103 14.08 -5.56 -11.30
C LEU A 103 14.50 -6.37 -12.53
N SER A 104 15.63 -6.05 -13.16
CA SER A 104 16.17 -6.83 -14.28
C SER A 104 16.69 -8.22 -13.90
N GLU A 105 16.95 -8.45 -12.61
CA GLU A 105 17.40 -9.72 -12.04
C GLU A 105 16.26 -10.51 -11.35
N LEU A 106 15.01 -10.07 -11.55
CA LEU A 106 13.85 -10.65 -10.90
C LEU A 106 13.74 -12.16 -11.16
N LYS A 107 13.60 -12.93 -10.09
CA LYS A 107 13.28 -14.35 -10.14
C LYS A 107 11.85 -14.57 -9.66
N PRO A 108 11.03 -15.33 -10.39
CA PRO A 108 9.67 -15.59 -9.95
C PRO A 108 9.68 -16.52 -8.74
N LEU A 109 8.95 -16.14 -7.70
CA LEU A 109 8.79 -16.96 -6.50
C LEU A 109 7.47 -17.74 -6.57
N PRO A 110 7.39 -18.95 -5.98
CA PRO A 110 6.12 -19.65 -5.85
C PRO A 110 5.15 -18.86 -4.97
N ILE A 111 3.85 -19.08 -5.16
CA ILE A 111 2.82 -18.40 -4.40
C ILE A 111 2.80 -18.94 -2.96
N ASP A 112 3.03 -18.05 -1.99
CA ASP A 112 2.97 -18.37 -0.57
C ASP A 112 1.54 -18.25 -0.04
N THR A 113 0.85 -19.39 -0.02
CA THR A 113 -0.54 -19.48 0.49
C THR A 113 -0.66 -19.14 1.97
N THR A 114 0.40 -19.34 2.76
CA THR A 114 0.39 -19.04 4.20
C THR A 114 0.48 -17.53 4.40
N ARG A 115 1.38 -16.86 3.67
CA ARG A 115 1.47 -15.40 3.68
C ARG A 115 0.15 -14.74 3.28
N LEU A 116 -0.47 -15.22 2.20
CA LEU A 116 -1.77 -14.71 1.74
C LEU A 116 -2.88 -14.97 2.77
N SER A 117 -2.91 -16.16 3.39
CA SER A 117 -3.85 -16.48 4.47
C SER A 117 -3.75 -15.49 5.63
N LEU A 118 -2.54 -15.13 6.05
CA LEU A 118 -2.31 -14.12 7.09
C LEU A 118 -2.66 -12.69 6.65
N GLN A 119 -2.36 -12.33 5.39
CA GLN A 119 -2.62 -11.00 4.85
C GLN A 119 -4.12 -10.70 4.78
N TYR A 120 -4.91 -11.65 4.26
CA TYR A 120 -6.36 -11.51 4.08
C TYR A 120 -7.17 -12.00 5.27
N ASP A 121 -6.52 -12.53 6.30
CA ASP A 121 -7.16 -13.21 7.44
C ASP A 121 -8.14 -14.32 7.01
N MET A 122 -7.80 -15.02 5.93
CA MET A 122 -8.62 -16.09 5.36
C MET A 122 -8.07 -17.46 5.76
N PRO A 123 -8.93 -18.46 6.05
CA PRO A 123 -8.48 -19.82 6.26
C PRO A 123 -7.66 -20.37 5.09
N LEU A 124 -6.53 -21.01 5.39
CA LEU A 124 -5.57 -21.53 4.39
C LEU A 124 -6.23 -22.40 3.30
N HIS A 125 -7.23 -23.22 3.68
CA HIS A 125 -7.94 -24.07 2.72
C HIS A 125 -8.79 -23.26 1.72
N LYS A 126 -9.35 -22.11 2.11
CA LYS A 126 -10.08 -21.20 1.21
C LYS A 126 -9.14 -20.51 0.24
N VAL A 127 -8.01 -19.99 0.75
CA VAL A 127 -6.97 -19.37 -0.10
C VAL A 127 -6.47 -20.35 -1.15
N ARG A 128 -6.14 -21.59 -0.74
CA ARG A 128 -5.72 -22.65 -1.67
C ARG A 128 -6.77 -22.96 -2.74
N LYS A 129 -8.06 -22.98 -2.36
CA LYS A 129 -9.16 -23.19 -3.30
C LYS A 129 -9.22 -22.07 -4.33
N ILE A 130 -9.20 -20.81 -3.90
CA ILE A 130 -9.26 -19.64 -4.79
C ILE A 130 -8.07 -19.64 -5.75
N LEU A 131 -6.85 -19.86 -5.25
CA LEU A 131 -5.65 -19.91 -6.10
C LEU A 131 -5.66 -21.07 -7.10
N LYS A 132 -6.32 -22.19 -6.77
CA LYS A 132 -6.48 -23.32 -7.70
C LYS A 132 -7.50 -23.00 -8.80
N GLU A 133 -8.55 -22.26 -8.47
CA GLU A 133 -9.64 -21.93 -9.39
C GLU A 133 -9.27 -20.74 -10.28
N ASN A 134 -8.92 -19.60 -9.67
CA ASN A 134 -8.45 -18.40 -10.34
C ASN A 134 -7.78 -17.44 -9.34
N PRO A 135 -6.43 -17.34 -9.33
CA PRO A 135 -5.70 -16.44 -8.44
C PRO A 135 -6.10 -14.96 -8.53
N LEU A 136 -6.61 -14.52 -9.69
CA LEU A 136 -6.97 -13.11 -9.92
C LEU A 136 -8.21 -12.67 -9.14
N ASN A 137 -9.01 -13.63 -8.68
CA ASN A 137 -10.18 -13.35 -7.86
C ASN A 137 -9.85 -13.24 -6.37
N LEU A 138 -8.57 -13.37 -5.95
CA LEU A 138 -8.20 -13.43 -4.54
C LEU A 138 -8.66 -12.19 -3.76
N ASP A 139 -8.37 -10.98 -4.24
CA ASP A 139 -8.79 -9.75 -3.56
C ASP A 139 -10.31 -9.64 -3.44
N LYS A 140 -11.02 -9.97 -4.52
CA LYS A 140 -12.50 -9.94 -4.57
C LYS A 140 -13.13 -10.95 -3.61
N GLU A 141 -12.61 -12.17 -3.56
CA GLU A 141 -13.11 -13.21 -2.67
C GLU A 141 -12.73 -12.93 -1.21
N ALA A 142 -11.56 -12.31 -0.97
CA ALA A 142 -11.17 -11.82 0.35
C ALA A 142 -12.11 -10.73 0.84
N TYR A 143 -12.42 -9.74 -0.01
CA TYR A 143 -13.39 -8.69 0.33
C TYR A 143 -14.77 -9.26 0.68
N LYS A 144 -15.31 -10.16 -0.15
CA LYS A 144 -16.59 -10.84 0.14
C LYS A 144 -16.54 -11.60 1.47
N PHE A 145 -15.44 -12.29 1.74
CA PHE A 145 -15.23 -13.00 3.00
C PHE A 145 -15.23 -12.03 4.19
N THR A 146 -14.52 -10.91 4.10
CA THR A 146 -14.51 -9.87 5.14
C THR A 146 -15.90 -9.30 5.39
N ILE A 147 -16.62 -8.90 4.34
CA ILE A 147 -17.99 -8.37 4.47
C ILE A 147 -18.93 -9.41 5.10
N SER A 148 -18.82 -10.67 4.71
CA SER A 148 -19.64 -11.74 5.29
C SER A 148 -19.41 -11.94 6.79
N ASN A 149 -18.21 -11.68 7.31
CA ASN A 149 -17.87 -11.89 8.72
C ASN A 149 -18.06 -10.63 9.57
N TYR A 150 -17.82 -9.45 9.00
CA TYR A 150 -17.71 -8.19 9.76
C TYR A 150 -18.55 -7.04 9.20
N GLY A 151 -19.27 -7.23 8.09
CA GLY A 151 -20.04 -6.17 7.44
C GLY A 151 -21.12 -5.56 8.34
N ASN A 152 -21.64 -6.30 9.31
CA ASN A 152 -22.59 -5.79 10.31
C ASN A 152 -21.95 -4.94 11.41
N LYS A 153 -20.62 -4.96 11.53
CA LYS A 153 -19.84 -4.14 12.47
C LYS A 153 -19.20 -2.92 11.78
N LEU A 154 -19.44 -2.74 10.48
CA LEU A 154 -18.83 -1.70 9.66
C LEU A 154 -19.90 -0.78 9.04
N PRO A 155 -19.67 0.54 8.97
CA PRO A 155 -18.52 1.24 9.54
C PRO A 155 -18.58 1.26 11.09
N LYS A 156 -17.45 0.97 11.75
CA LYS A 156 -17.31 1.14 13.20
C LYS A 156 -16.95 2.59 13.46
N VAL A 157 -17.63 3.23 14.39
CA VAL A 157 -17.41 4.63 14.74
C VAL A 157 -17.24 4.74 16.24
N GLU A 158 -16.08 5.23 16.65
CA GLU A 158 -15.75 5.48 18.05
C GLU A 158 -15.49 6.98 18.24
N GLU A 159 -16.13 7.59 19.24
CA GLU A 159 -16.08 9.04 19.47
C GLU A 159 -15.89 9.33 20.96
N GLN A 160 -14.88 10.16 21.27
CA GLN A 160 -14.56 10.59 22.64
C GLN A 160 -14.10 12.06 22.60
N GLY A 161 -14.89 12.94 23.23
CA GLY A 161 -14.62 14.38 23.20
C GLY A 161 -14.61 14.91 21.77
N ASN A 162 -13.52 15.55 21.35
CA ASN A 162 -13.37 16.07 19.99
C ASN A 162 -12.73 15.08 19.01
N ILE A 163 -12.40 13.86 19.47
CA ILE A 163 -11.70 12.85 18.70
C ILE A 163 -12.68 11.78 18.27
N LYS A 164 -12.62 11.41 17.00
CA LYS A 164 -13.44 10.36 16.42
C LYS A 164 -12.59 9.49 15.50
N VAL A 165 -12.67 8.18 15.66
CA VAL A 165 -12.06 7.19 14.76
C VAL A 165 -13.16 6.44 14.03
N LEU A 166 -13.03 6.35 12.70
CA LEU A 166 -13.91 5.57 11.86
C LEU A 166 -13.11 4.44 11.23
N LEU A 167 -13.65 3.24 11.27
CA LEU A 167 -13.16 2.09 10.51
C LEU A 167 -14.17 1.73 9.44
N ASP A 168 -13.68 1.56 8.23
CA ASP A 168 -14.47 1.14 7.08
C ASP A 168 -13.70 0.10 6.25
N VAL A 169 -14.31 -0.39 5.19
CA VAL A 169 -13.73 -1.41 4.31
C VAL A 169 -14.03 -1.12 2.84
N THR A 170 -13.05 -1.40 2.00
CA THR A 170 -13.12 -1.34 0.54
C THR A 170 -12.63 -2.65 -0.05
N GLU A 171 -12.78 -2.83 -1.36
CA GLU A 171 -12.23 -3.99 -2.06
C GLU A 171 -10.71 -4.14 -1.89
N GLU A 172 -10.00 -3.04 -1.65
CA GLU A 172 -8.54 -3.01 -1.48
C GLU A 172 -8.06 -3.27 -0.04
N GLY A 173 -8.97 -3.33 0.94
CA GLY A 173 -8.62 -3.46 2.36
C GLY A 173 -9.46 -2.59 3.29
N GLY A 174 -9.01 -2.47 4.54
CA GLY A 174 -9.63 -1.60 5.54
C GLY A 174 -9.20 -0.14 5.40
N ILE A 175 -10.01 0.76 5.91
CA ILE A 175 -9.70 2.18 6.03
C ILE A 175 -9.86 2.59 7.50
N LEU A 176 -8.84 3.23 8.06
CA LEU A 176 -8.91 3.94 9.33
C LEU A 176 -8.93 5.44 9.03
N ILE A 177 -9.87 6.17 9.64
CA ILE A 177 -10.00 7.62 9.53
C ILE A 177 -9.99 8.22 10.93
N LEU A 178 -9.11 9.18 11.17
CA LEU A 178 -9.07 9.97 12.39
C LEU A 178 -9.60 11.37 12.11
N VAL A 179 -10.58 11.77 12.91
CA VAL A 179 -11.27 13.05 12.86
C VAL A 179 -11.01 13.78 14.18
N TYR A 180 -10.65 15.06 14.07
CA TYR A 180 -10.44 15.96 15.21
C TYR A 180 -11.22 17.25 15.01
N ASN A 181 -12.02 17.65 16.00
CA ASN A 181 -12.90 18.84 15.93
C ASN A 181 -13.76 18.87 14.65
N GLY A 182 -14.33 17.71 14.29
CA GLY A 182 -15.18 17.56 13.10
C GLY A 182 -14.44 17.58 11.76
N LYS A 183 -13.11 17.63 11.73
CA LYS A 183 -12.29 17.59 10.51
C LYS A 183 -11.49 16.30 10.42
N GLN A 184 -11.49 15.64 9.26
CA GLN A 184 -10.56 14.55 9.01
C GLN A 184 -9.14 15.10 9.02
N ILE A 185 -8.29 14.56 9.89
CA ILE A 185 -6.88 14.95 9.99
C ILE A 185 -5.94 13.84 9.50
N TYR A 186 -6.42 12.61 9.44
CA TYR A 186 -5.62 11.47 9.02
C TYR A 186 -6.49 10.33 8.46
N LYS A 187 -5.96 9.63 7.47
CA LYS A 187 -6.55 8.47 6.82
C LYS A 187 -5.46 7.46 6.48
N ALA A 188 -5.70 6.19 6.79
CA ALA A 188 -4.81 5.08 6.49
C ALA A 188 -5.54 3.92 5.84
N LYS A 189 -4.98 3.36 4.78
CA LYS A 189 -5.32 2.04 4.24
C LYS A 189 -4.62 0.98 5.08
N VAL A 190 -5.37 0.00 5.57
CA VAL A 190 -4.86 -1.11 6.38
C VAL A 190 -5.24 -2.45 5.76
N SER A 191 -4.48 -3.51 6.04
CA SER A 191 -4.84 -4.85 5.59
C SER A 191 -6.16 -5.30 6.22
N PHE A 192 -6.81 -6.29 5.61
CA PHE A 192 -8.01 -6.92 6.21
C PHE A 192 -7.72 -7.52 7.60
N SER A 193 -6.53 -8.12 7.78
CA SER A 193 -6.11 -8.65 9.09
C SER A 193 -5.95 -7.57 10.16
N THR A 194 -5.40 -6.40 9.80
CA THR A 194 -5.31 -5.26 10.72
C THR A 194 -6.68 -4.66 11.01
N LEU A 195 -7.54 -4.54 9.99
CA LEU A 195 -8.93 -4.11 10.18
C LEU A 195 -9.65 -4.99 11.19
N TYR A 196 -9.51 -6.31 11.09
CA TYR A 196 -10.14 -7.23 12.04
C TYR A 196 -9.70 -6.95 13.48
N LYS A 197 -8.40 -6.82 13.72
CA LYS A 197 -7.86 -6.45 15.03
C LYS A 197 -8.45 -5.14 15.55
N TYR A 198 -8.56 -4.11 14.70
CA TYR A 198 -9.10 -2.80 15.08
C TYR A 198 -10.61 -2.84 15.37
N ILE A 199 -11.38 -3.70 14.70
CA ILE A 199 -12.81 -3.90 15.00
C ILE A 199 -12.99 -4.48 16.40
N GLU A 200 -12.12 -5.40 16.84
CA GLU A 200 -12.19 -6.02 18.17
C GLU A 200 -11.51 -5.19 19.28
N MET A 201 -10.73 -4.18 18.90
CA MET A 201 -10.00 -3.33 19.83
C MET A 201 -10.94 -2.44 20.66
N ASP A 202 -10.57 -2.24 21.93
CA ASP A 202 -11.23 -1.29 22.81
C ASP A 202 -11.15 0.14 22.24
N PRO A 203 -12.19 0.98 22.42
CA PRO A 203 -12.23 2.32 21.81
C PRO A 203 -11.04 3.21 22.18
N LYS A 204 -10.54 3.11 23.42
CA LYS A 204 -9.37 3.88 23.89
C LYS A 204 -8.11 3.49 23.13
N ASP A 205 -7.84 2.20 23.04
CA ASP A 205 -6.67 1.66 22.35
C ASP A 205 -6.73 1.97 20.85
N LEU A 206 -7.92 1.94 20.26
CA LEU A 206 -8.11 2.29 18.85
C LEU A 206 -7.79 3.77 18.58
N ILE A 207 -8.20 4.67 19.48
CA ILE A 207 -7.86 6.10 19.40
C ILE A 207 -6.35 6.31 19.58
N GLU A 208 -5.73 5.64 20.57
CA GLU A 208 -4.29 5.71 20.79
C GLU A 208 -3.52 5.23 19.57
N GLU A 209 -3.92 4.11 18.98
CA GLU A 209 -3.31 3.53 17.79
C GLU A 209 -3.40 4.49 16.59
N ALA A 210 -4.57 5.08 16.34
CA ALA A 210 -4.75 6.06 15.26
C ALA A 210 -3.78 7.26 15.40
N ILE A 211 -3.57 7.74 16.63
CA ILE A 211 -2.64 8.85 16.91
C ILE A 211 -1.18 8.38 16.86
N ASN A 212 -0.87 7.16 17.30
CA ASN A 212 0.46 6.56 17.16
C ASN A 212 0.88 6.52 15.69
N LEU A 213 -0.04 6.08 14.81
CA LEU A 213 0.20 6.02 13.37
C LEU A 213 0.41 7.43 12.78
N LEU A 214 -0.48 8.38 13.10
CA LEU A 214 -0.32 9.78 12.67
C LEU A 214 1.01 10.39 13.15
N GLU A 215 1.39 10.18 14.40
CA GLU A 215 2.66 10.66 14.94
C GLU A 215 3.85 10.00 14.23
N GLY A 216 3.80 8.70 14.01
CA GLY A 216 4.80 7.98 13.22
C GLY A 216 4.96 8.59 11.82
N PHE A 217 3.83 8.95 11.20
CA PHE A 217 3.80 9.54 9.87
C PHE A 217 4.37 10.97 9.83
N VAL A 218 4.04 11.80 10.82
CA VAL A 218 4.66 13.13 11.00
C VAL A 218 6.17 13.01 11.27
N ASN A 219 6.60 12.03 12.06
CA ASN A 219 8.02 11.79 12.32
C ASN A 219 8.78 11.34 11.06
N LEU A 220 8.15 10.56 10.17
CA LEU A 220 8.72 10.23 8.86
C LEU A 220 8.94 11.49 8.01
N LEU A 221 7.97 12.40 7.98
CA LEU A 221 8.14 13.70 7.31
C LEU A 221 9.29 14.50 7.95
N GLY A 222 9.41 14.47 9.27
CA GLY A 222 10.53 15.09 9.99
C GLY A 222 11.91 14.59 9.57
N LYS A 223 12.03 13.31 9.21
CA LYS A 223 13.28 12.72 8.68
C LYS A 223 13.62 13.20 7.27
N ALA A 224 12.64 13.67 6.50
CA ALA A 224 12.88 14.26 5.19
C ALA A 224 13.55 15.65 5.29
N GLY A 225 13.42 16.33 6.44
CA GLY A 225 14.00 17.66 6.64
C GLY A 225 13.41 18.69 5.67
N ASP A 226 14.24 19.62 5.19
CA ASP A 226 13.81 20.75 4.38
C ASP A 226 13.29 20.38 2.98
N SER A 227 13.59 19.17 2.49
CA SER A 227 13.03 18.70 1.21
C SER A 227 11.55 18.35 1.31
N TYR A 228 11.04 18.08 2.52
CA TYR A 228 9.71 17.49 2.78
C TYR A 228 9.44 16.21 1.97
N VAL A 229 10.47 15.59 1.37
CA VAL A 229 10.35 14.38 0.56
C VAL A 229 11.38 13.38 1.04
N LEU A 230 10.88 12.24 1.51
CA LEU A 230 11.65 11.02 1.67
C LEU A 230 11.22 10.06 0.55
N PRO A 231 12.05 9.91 -0.51
CA PRO A 231 11.64 9.25 -1.75
C PRO A 231 11.04 7.85 -1.54
N GLY A 232 9.88 7.62 -2.13
CA GLY A 232 9.17 6.33 -2.03
C GLY A 232 8.57 6.04 -0.66
N ILE A 233 8.66 6.96 0.31
CA ILE A 233 8.18 6.77 1.69
C ILE A 233 7.16 7.83 2.06
N VAL A 234 7.52 9.11 2.00
CA VAL A 234 6.64 10.21 2.40
C VAL A 234 6.94 11.51 1.65
N GLU A 235 5.89 12.30 1.41
CA GLU A 235 5.96 13.64 0.82
C GLU A 235 5.04 14.59 1.59
N GLY A 236 5.54 15.79 1.86
CA GLY A 236 4.80 16.89 2.47
C GLY A 236 4.63 18.04 1.50
N VAL A 237 3.42 18.56 1.38
CA VAL A 237 3.09 19.76 0.58
C VAL A 237 2.47 20.81 1.48
N LYS A 238 3.00 22.03 1.43
CA LYS A 238 2.44 23.18 2.16
C LYS A 238 1.29 23.78 1.37
N GLN A 239 0.14 23.95 2.02
CA GLN A 239 -1.04 24.53 1.40
C GLN A 239 -1.81 25.37 2.42
N ASP A 240 -1.90 26.68 2.22
CA ASP A 240 -2.77 27.61 2.95
C ASP A 240 -2.85 27.38 4.48
N GLY A 241 -1.68 27.42 5.15
CA GLY A 241 -1.59 27.25 6.61
C GLY A 241 -1.75 25.81 7.10
N LYS A 242 -1.70 24.84 6.18
CA LYS A 242 -1.70 23.41 6.45
C LYS A 242 -0.50 22.73 5.78
N ILE A 243 -0.18 21.55 6.28
CA ILE A 243 0.72 20.62 5.62
C ILE A 243 -0.07 19.35 5.31
N ILE A 244 -0.05 18.96 4.04
CA ILE A 244 -0.59 17.70 3.54
C ILE A 244 0.56 16.71 3.44
N ILE A 245 0.47 15.60 4.16
CA ILE A 245 1.48 14.53 4.20
C ILE A 245 0.90 13.31 3.49
N ARG A 246 1.64 12.70 2.55
CA ARG A 246 1.20 11.54 1.77
C ARG A 246 2.24 10.43 1.73
N SER A 247 1.78 9.20 1.79
CA SER A 247 2.53 7.97 1.52
C SER A 247 1.74 7.06 0.58
N GLN A 248 2.19 5.81 0.38
CA GLN A 248 1.42 4.82 -0.36
C GLN A 248 0.03 4.58 0.25
N ASN A 249 -0.04 4.47 1.57
CA ASN A 249 -1.23 3.99 2.27
C ASN A 249 -1.85 5.07 3.16
N GLU A 250 -1.18 6.19 3.39
CA GLU A 250 -1.57 7.16 4.39
C GLU A 250 -1.64 8.57 3.81
N GLU A 251 -2.59 9.34 4.31
CA GLU A 251 -2.73 10.77 4.04
C GLU A 251 -3.08 11.49 5.34
N ALA A 252 -2.40 12.61 5.60
CA ALA A 252 -2.69 13.49 6.72
C ALA A 252 -2.84 14.92 6.21
N GLU A 253 -3.81 15.64 6.75
CA GLU A 253 -4.00 17.07 6.51
C GLU A 253 -4.00 17.78 7.87
N LEU A 254 -2.89 18.44 8.18
CA LEU A 254 -2.62 18.95 9.52
C LEU A 254 -2.45 20.47 9.50
N PRO A 255 -2.95 21.18 10.53
CA PRO A 255 -2.69 22.61 10.67
C PRO A 255 -1.20 22.85 10.96
N GLY A 256 -0.60 23.84 10.29
CA GLY A 256 0.79 24.22 10.52
C GLY A 256 1.50 24.66 9.24
N LYS A 257 2.63 25.37 9.40
CA LYS A 257 3.46 25.88 8.30
C LYS A 257 4.84 25.21 8.20
N ASN A 258 5.25 24.52 9.25
CA ASN A 258 6.54 23.86 9.37
C ASN A 258 6.44 22.65 10.29
N TYR A 259 7.51 21.86 10.37
CA TYR A 259 7.56 20.64 11.17
C TYR A 259 7.40 20.87 12.68
N ASP A 260 7.88 21.98 13.22
CA ASP A 260 7.77 22.26 14.66
C ASP A 260 6.32 22.55 15.06
N GLU A 261 5.58 23.30 14.25
CA GLU A 261 4.14 23.50 14.43
C GLU A 261 3.36 22.18 14.35
N LEU A 262 3.76 21.26 13.46
CA LEU A 262 3.15 19.92 13.40
C LEU A 262 3.41 19.12 14.68
N LYS A 263 4.64 19.14 15.20
CA LYS A 263 4.96 18.48 16.47
C LYS A 263 4.13 19.02 17.62
N GLU A 264 3.99 20.34 17.71
CA GLU A 264 3.16 20.98 18.74
C GLU A 264 1.69 20.54 18.63
N PHE A 265 1.18 20.46 17.40
CA PHE A 265 -0.16 19.94 17.15
C PHE A 265 -0.31 18.48 17.62
N ILE A 266 0.62 17.59 17.27
CA ILE A 266 0.60 16.18 17.73
C ILE A 266 0.69 16.09 19.25
N LEU A 267 1.56 16.88 19.90
CA LEU A 267 1.65 16.94 21.36
C LEU A 267 0.33 17.42 22.00
N SER A 268 -0.38 18.35 21.37
CA SER A 268 -1.70 18.79 21.85
C SER A 268 -2.73 17.65 21.79
N LEU A 269 -2.77 16.89 20.68
CA LEU A 269 -3.64 15.72 20.54
C LEU A 269 -3.34 14.65 21.60
N ARG A 270 -2.05 14.40 21.88
CA ARG A 270 -1.62 13.45 22.92
C ARG A 270 -2.13 13.84 24.31
N ARG A 271 -2.06 15.12 24.66
CA ARG A 271 -2.57 15.61 25.95
C ARG A 271 -4.08 15.42 26.07
N GLU A 272 -4.81 15.64 24.98
CA GLU A 272 -6.27 15.44 24.95
C GLU A 272 -6.63 13.97 25.15
N VAL A 273 -5.96 13.04 24.47
CA VAL A 273 -6.18 11.60 24.68
C VAL A 273 -5.82 11.14 26.08
N GLN A 274 -4.69 11.59 26.64
CA GLN A 274 -4.35 11.26 28.03
C GLN A 274 -5.39 11.78 29.04
N SER A 275 -5.97 12.95 28.78
CA SER A 275 -7.08 13.49 29.58
C SER A 275 -8.31 12.59 29.49
N ILE A 276 -8.66 12.14 28.29
CA ILE A 276 -9.80 11.25 28.07
C ILE A 276 -9.58 9.92 28.81
N ILE A 277 -8.39 9.32 28.70
CA ILE A 277 -8.08 8.02 29.30
C ILE A 277 -8.14 8.06 30.82
N LYS A 278 -7.66 9.14 31.45
CA LYS A 278 -7.64 9.30 32.92
C LYS A 278 -9.02 9.50 33.56
N ASN A 279 -10.02 9.92 32.81
CA ASN A 279 -11.36 10.22 33.32
C ASN A 279 -12.32 9.01 33.33
N TYR A 280 -11.76 7.80 33.23
CA TYR A 280 -12.44 6.51 33.23
C TYR A 280 -11.68 5.53 34.13
#